data_AF-A0A368EAL8-F1
#
_entry.id   AF-A0A368EAL8-F1
#
_cell.length_a   1.000
_cell.length_b   1.000
_cell.length_c   1.000
_cell.angle_alpha   90.00
_cell.angle_beta   90.00
_cell.angle_gamma   90.00
#
_symmetry.space_group_name_H-M   'P 1'
#
loop_
_entity.id
_entity.type
_entity.pdbx_description
1 polymer ?
#
loop_
_entity_poly.entity_id
_entity_poly.type
_entity_poly.pdbx_seq_one_letter_code
_entity_poly.pdbx_strand_id
1 'polypeptide(L)'
;MLVRNLGETKLRKRRSQSDPMRDFDRLPKLLRDWLNGAALPWRPKSVHRAYNKALRQTGNSELALKKLEKLQQQKLSVDQNF
;
A
#
# COMPACT_ATOMS: atom_id res chain seq x y z
N MET A 1 12.73 6.24 29.66
CA MET A 1 12.26 6.58 28.30
C MET A 1 12.37 5.33 27.42
N LEU A 2 11.26 4.73 27.02
CA LEU A 2 11.26 3.54 26.14
C LEU A 2 11.51 3.99 24.71
N VAL A 3 12.78 3.97 24.29
CA VAL A 3 13.17 4.12 22.89
C VAL A 3 12.61 2.92 22.14
N ARG A 4 11.64 3.16 21.25
CA ARG A 4 11.06 2.10 20.41
C ARG A 4 11.87 2.05 19.12
N ASN A 5 12.48 0.90 18.79
CA ASN A 5 13.26 0.64 17.56
C ASN A 5 12.40 0.64 16.27
N LEU A 6 11.47 1.58 16.13
CA LEU A 6 10.48 1.63 15.06
C LEU A 6 10.71 2.79 14.08
N GLY A 7 11.82 3.53 14.22
CA GLY A 7 12.11 4.75 13.45
C GLY A 7 11.12 5.89 13.72
N GLU A 8 11.49 7.10 13.30
CA GLU A 8 10.58 8.25 13.26
C GLU A 8 9.76 8.19 11.97
N THR A 9 8.43 8.19 12.09
CA THR A 9 7.52 8.35 10.94
C THR A 9 6.28 9.10 11.42
N LYS A 10 5.83 10.09 10.63
CA LYS A 10 4.60 10.85 10.88
C LYS A 10 3.34 10.04 10.52
N LEU A 11 3.50 8.82 9.98
CA LEU A 11 2.38 7.94 9.64
C LEU A 11 1.75 7.30 10.88
N ARG A 12 0.42 7.41 10.99
CA ARG A 12 -0.34 6.84 12.11
C ARG A 12 -0.23 5.31 12.12
N LYS A 13 0.35 4.78 13.21
CA LYS A 13 0.47 3.33 13.45
C LYS A 13 -0.91 2.77 13.85
N ARG A 14 -1.38 1.74 13.14
CA ARG A 14 -2.65 1.05 13.46
C ARG A 14 -2.42 -0.46 13.43
N ARG A 15 -2.72 -1.14 14.56
CA ARG A 15 -2.76 -2.60 14.57
C ARG A 15 -3.94 -3.10 13.73
N SER A 16 -3.67 -4.04 12.85
CA SER A 16 -4.69 -4.72 12.05
C SER A 16 -5.23 -5.92 12.83
N GLN A 17 -6.55 -6.12 12.80
CA GLN A 17 -7.19 -7.38 13.22
C GLN A 17 -7.22 -8.44 12.10
N SER A 18 -6.79 -8.09 10.88
CA SER A 18 -6.66 -9.05 9.77
C SER A 18 -5.26 -9.64 9.69
N ASP A 19 -5.19 -10.92 9.30
CA ASP A 19 -3.97 -11.66 8.99
C ASP A 19 -3.35 -11.13 7.68
N PRO A 20 -2.20 -10.44 7.76
CA PRO A 20 -1.55 -9.84 6.60
C PRO A 20 -1.08 -10.88 5.56
N MET A 21 -0.66 -12.06 6.01
CA MET A 21 -0.18 -13.12 5.10
C MET A 21 -1.33 -13.68 4.30
N ARG A 22 -2.44 -14.02 4.97
CA ARG A 22 -3.64 -14.49 4.29
C ARG A 22 -4.25 -13.45 3.34
N ASP A 23 -4.18 -12.16 3.70
CA ASP A 23 -4.61 -11.07 2.81
C ASP A 23 -3.69 -10.93 1.59
N PHE A 24 -2.38 -11.19 1.73
CA PHE A 24 -1.41 -11.17 0.64
C PHE A 24 -1.58 -12.36 -0.30
N ASP A 25 -1.74 -13.58 0.22
CA ASP A 25 -1.89 -14.79 -0.59
C ASP A 25 -3.13 -14.77 -1.49
N ARG A 26 -4.17 -14.05 -1.06
CA ARG A 26 -5.41 -13.85 -1.82
C ARG A 26 -5.28 -12.83 -2.95
N LEU A 27 -4.17 -12.11 -3.04
CA LEU A 27 -3.99 -11.10 -4.08
C LEU A 27 -3.76 -11.76 -5.46
N PRO A 28 -4.30 -11.17 -6.53
CA PRO A 28 -3.88 -11.46 -7.90
C PRO A 28 -2.36 -11.28 -8.04
N LYS A 29 -1.73 -12.11 -8.89
CA LYS A 29 -0.27 -12.07 -9.11
C LYS A 29 0.24 -10.67 -9.42
N LEU A 30 -0.48 -9.92 -10.26
CA LEU A 30 -0.16 -8.53 -10.61
C LEU A 30 0.03 -7.62 -9.39
N LEU A 31 -0.82 -7.77 -8.37
CA LEU A 31 -0.74 -6.94 -7.16
C LEU A 31 0.33 -7.42 -6.19
N ARG A 32 0.65 -8.72 -6.19
CA ARG A 32 1.79 -9.25 -5.45
C ARG A 32 3.10 -8.74 -6.03
N ASP A 33 3.23 -8.77 -7.35
CA ASP A 33 4.41 -8.26 -8.06
C ASP A 33 4.59 -6.76 -7.80
N TRP A 34 3.51 -5.96 -7.87
CA TRP A 34 3.57 -4.53 -7.54
C TRP A 34 3.96 -4.29 -6.07
N LEU A 35 3.41 -5.07 -5.12
CA LEU A 35 3.76 -4.95 -3.70
C LEU A 35 5.24 -5.27 -3.42
N ASN A 36 5.82 -6.25 -4.12
CA ASN A 36 7.22 -6.60 -3.96
C ASN A 36 8.16 -5.47 -4.40
N GLY A 37 7.74 -4.61 -5.33
CA GLY A 37 8.49 -3.43 -5.78
C GLY A 37 8.07 -2.12 -5.11
N ALA A 38 7.11 -2.15 -4.19
CA ALA A 38 6.57 -0.93 -3.58
C ALA A 38 7.58 -0.31 -2.59
N ALA A 39 7.73 1.01 -2.64
CA ALA A 39 8.69 1.74 -1.80
C ALA A 39 8.23 1.89 -0.34
N LEU A 40 6.95 1.69 -0.07
CA LEU A 40 6.35 1.80 1.27
C LEU A 40 5.82 0.45 1.74
N PRO A 41 5.80 0.18 3.07
CA PRO A 41 5.21 -1.03 3.64
C PRO A 41 3.67 -0.95 3.59
N TRP A 42 3.11 -1.12 2.39
CA TRP A 42 1.68 -1.10 2.16
C TRP A 42 0.98 -2.31 2.77
N ARG A 43 -0.24 -2.10 3.27
CA ARG A 43 -1.11 -3.22 3.67
C ARG A 43 -1.73 -3.88 2.43
N PRO A 44 -1.66 -5.21 2.25
CA PRO A 44 -2.20 -5.92 1.08
C PRO A 44 -3.66 -5.58 0.77
N LYS A 45 -4.50 -5.58 1.81
CA LYS A 45 -5.92 -5.21 1.71
C LYS A 45 -6.15 -3.79 1.20
N SER A 46 -5.27 -2.85 1.56
CA SER A 46 -5.37 -1.46 1.11
C SER A 46 -5.06 -1.34 -0.38
N VAL A 47 -4.01 -2.03 -0.84
CA VAL A 47 -3.62 -2.09 -2.25
C VAL A 47 -4.76 -2.70 -3.07
N HIS A 48 -5.29 -3.84 -2.64
CA HIS A 48 -6.44 -4.50 -3.30
C HIS A 48 -7.64 -3.58 -3.42
N ARG A 49 -7.98 -2.85 -2.35
CA ARG A 49 -9.12 -1.92 -2.36
C ARG A 49 -8.89 -0.74 -3.30
N ALA A 50 -7.71 -0.15 -3.27
CA ALA A 50 -7.36 0.98 -4.13
C ALA A 50 -7.33 0.58 -5.61
N TYR A 51 -6.72 -0.56 -5.93
CA TYR A 51 -6.69 -1.12 -7.28
C TYR A 51 -8.09 -1.40 -7.80
N ASN A 52 -8.92 -2.14 -7.06
CA ASN A 52 -10.28 -2.47 -7.51
C ASN A 52 -11.14 -1.22 -7.68
N LYS A 53 -10.98 -0.21 -6.80
CA LYS A 53 -11.65 1.08 -6.97
C LYS A 53 -11.22 1.75 -8.27
N ALA A 54 -9.92 1.76 -8.57
CA ALA A 54 -9.40 2.33 -9.80
C ALA A 54 -9.86 1.56 -11.04
N LEU A 55 -9.80 0.23 -11.01
CA LEU A 55 -10.23 -0.66 -12.09
C LEU A 55 -11.71 -0.48 -12.42
N ARG A 56 -12.58 -0.38 -11.40
CA ARG A 56 -14.01 -0.09 -11.60
C ARG A 56 -14.27 1.27 -12.26
N GLN A 57 -13.38 2.23 -12.08
CA GLN A 57 -13.51 3.58 -12.64
C GLN A 57 -12.93 3.67 -14.05
N THR A 58 -11.88 2.93 -14.35
CA THR A 58 -11.14 3.04 -15.63
C THR A 58 -11.44 1.91 -16.60
N GLY A 59 -11.95 0.78 -16.12
CA GLY A 59 -12.11 -0.46 -16.90
C GLY A 59 -10.80 -1.07 -17.39
N ASN A 60 -9.66 -0.45 -17.05
CA ASN A 60 -8.35 -0.79 -17.59
C ASN A 60 -7.35 -1.00 -16.42
N SER A 61 -6.68 -2.15 -16.45
CA SER A 61 -5.73 -2.61 -15.44
C SER A 61 -4.47 -1.73 -15.36
N GLU A 62 -3.95 -1.24 -16.47
CA GLU A 62 -2.77 -0.36 -16.51
C GLU A 62 -3.08 1.00 -15.90
N LEU A 63 -4.24 1.58 -16.23
CA LEU A 63 -4.69 2.83 -15.62
C LEU A 63 -4.93 2.67 -14.11
N ALA A 64 -5.39 1.50 -13.68
CA ALA A 64 -5.56 1.18 -12.27
C ALA A 64 -4.21 1.10 -11.54
N LEU A 65 -3.18 0.49 -12.15
CA LEU A 65 -1.81 0.48 -11.63
C LEU A 65 -1.20 1.88 -11.57
N LYS A 66 -1.35 2.70 -12.61
CA LYS A 66 -0.88 4.11 -12.58
C LYS A 66 -1.52 4.91 -11.43
N LYS A 67 -2.78 4.61 -11.10
CA LYS A 67 -3.46 5.21 -9.95
C LYS A 67 -2.85 4.77 -8.62
N LEU A 68 -2.47 3.49 -8.48
CA LEU A 68 -1.74 2.99 -7.30
C LEU A 68 -0.38 3.68 -7.17
N GLU A 69 0.37 3.80 -8.27
CA GLU A 69 1.67 4.47 -8.30
C GLU A 69 1.56 5.93 -7.81
N LYS A 70 0.55 6.66 -8.30
CA LYS A 70 0.27 8.04 -7.87
C LYS A 70 -0.02 8.13 -6.36
N LEU A 71 -0.74 7.16 -5.80
CA LEU A 71 -1.00 7.10 -4.36
C LEU A 71 0.29 6.85 -3.55
N GLN A 72 1.20 6.02 -4.06
CA GLN A 72 2.53 5.82 -3.46
C GLN A 72 3.33 7.11 -3.45
N GLN A 73 3.42 7.80 -4.58
CA GLN A 73 4.14 9.07 -4.65
C GLN A 73 3.58 10.12 -3.67
N GLN A 74 2.25 10.23 -3.59
CA GLN A 74 1.61 11.13 -2.61
C GLN A 74 1.96 10.77 -1.16
N LYS A 75 2.07 9.48 -0.83
CA LYS A 75 2.42 9.03 0.52
C LYS A 75 3.90 9.23 0.83
N LEU A 76 4.78 9.00 -0.15
CA LEU A 76 6.21 9.28 -0.04
C LEU A 76 6.45 10.76 0.20
N SER A 77 5.79 11.67 -0.52
CA SER A 77 5.95 13.12 -0.29
C SER A 77 5.55 13.55 1.13
N VAL A 78 4.55 12.91 1.72
CA VAL A 78 4.13 13.21 3.11
C VAL A 78 5.13 12.68 4.14
N ASP A 79 5.76 11.53 3.87
CA ASP A 79 6.73 10.91 4.79
C ASP A 79 8.13 11.54 4.66
N GLN A 80 8.53 11.95 3.46
CA GLN A 80 9.82 12.60 3.18
C GLN A 80 9.91 14.06 3.64
N ASN A 81 8.79 14.72 3.91
CA ASN A 81 8.79 16.04 4.55
C ASN A 81 9.14 15.87 6.04
N PHE A 82 10.42 15.64 6.32
CA PHE A 82 10.99 15.69 7.68
C PHE A 82 11.09 17.13 8.15
#